data_AF-A0A486TLN1-F1
#
_entry.id   AF-A0A486TLN1-F1
#
_cell.length_a   1.000
_cell.length_b   1.000
_cell.length_c   1.000
_cell.angle_alpha   90.00
_cell.angle_beta   90.00
_cell.angle_gamma   90.00
#
_symmetry.space_group_name_H-M   'P 1'
#
loop_
_entity.id
_entity.type
_entity.pdbx_description
1 polymer ?
#
loop_
_entity_poly.entity_id
_entity_poly.type
_entity_poly.pdbx_seq_one_letter_code
_entity_poly.pdbx_strand_id
1 'polypeptide(L)'
;MSVRDQLGVNNDYIRVNQVIQDYISRSKFGTTSEYDTILSEHIKKFIEEYTDDNRDISDYFFSFQEAIKAGKDVDNRVLVPSYFVKTIRSLYEKGGSANYKEAVRLTDQILSNSQYMHSSVINHILFMKCQSLARLHDREFFNAVRDVSEPEYSFLHGFYYRITRQRPKAIESYMRVLRQRPSDYRSKSELVLLYLQNDEHELALGLAKEVYERQKNNPINANNYLNCLFYKDDANIEPGLVEEILERLHSNQAQRAQEMYCSAKAKALAKFENKVEEAFELIEKGIVDFPDIKYPFLTLCDLAIQYRRIDKLEYALDILERTDSPKSQTYGSFIRFKAIWLTLTSRFDDAVCICKNELTELTYAEVEQFIEKLKQYQVKV
;
A
#
# COMPACT_ATOMS: atom_id res chain seq x y z
N MET A 1 -11.22 -11.20 -26.80
CA MET A 1 -10.82 -9.78 -26.75
C MET A 1 -11.51 -9.16 -25.54
N SER A 2 -10.77 -8.67 -24.54
CA SER A 2 -11.39 -8.11 -23.33
C SER A 2 -12.10 -6.80 -23.66
N VAL A 3 -13.30 -6.59 -23.11
CA VAL A 3 -14.09 -5.36 -23.32
C VAL A 3 -13.55 -4.19 -22.48
N ARG A 4 -12.80 -4.50 -21.41
CA ARG A 4 -12.30 -3.53 -20.44
C ARG A 4 -10.85 -3.87 -20.05
N ASP A 5 -10.06 -2.84 -19.86
CA ASP A 5 -8.70 -2.88 -19.33
C ASP A 5 -8.72 -2.40 -17.87
N GLN A 6 -8.05 -3.11 -16.97
CA GLN A 6 -7.86 -2.68 -15.58
C GLN A 6 -6.47 -2.06 -15.45
N LEU A 7 -6.41 -0.86 -14.89
CA LEU A 7 -5.21 -0.03 -14.79
C LEU A 7 -4.93 0.36 -13.33
N GLY A 8 -3.66 0.60 -13.03
CA GLY A 8 -3.17 0.98 -11.71
C GLY A 8 -2.65 -0.20 -10.89
N VAL A 9 -1.78 0.08 -9.93
CA VAL A 9 -1.07 -0.94 -9.11
C VAL A 9 -2.03 -1.81 -8.29
N ASN A 10 -3.26 -1.36 -8.05
CA ASN A 10 -4.30 -2.10 -7.33
C ASN A 10 -5.56 -2.39 -8.18
N ASN A 11 -5.51 -2.23 -9.51
CA ASN A 11 -6.68 -2.29 -10.41
C ASN A 11 -7.79 -1.29 -10.03
N ASP A 12 -7.40 -0.13 -9.49
CA ASP A 12 -8.33 0.91 -9.03
C ASP A 12 -9.09 1.58 -10.19
N TYR A 13 -8.66 1.37 -11.44
CA TYR A 13 -9.27 1.98 -12.61
C TYR A 13 -9.71 0.93 -13.62
N ILE A 14 -10.97 0.99 -14.04
CA ILE A 14 -11.49 0.18 -15.14
C ILE A 14 -11.69 1.13 -16.33
N ARG A 15 -10.96 0.90 -17.42
CA ARG A 15 -11.10 1.62 -18.67
C ARG A 15 -11.71 0.70 -19.73
N VAL A 16 -12.50 1.23 -20.66
CA VAL A 16 -12.88 0.47 -21.87
C VAL A 16 -11.63 0.24 -22.73
N ASN A 17 -11.49 -0.97 -23.29
CA ASN A 17 -10.34 -1.30 -24.14
C ASN A 17 -10.18 -0.27 -25.28
N GLN A 18 -8.96 0.21 -25.51
CA GLN A 18 -8.69 1.31 -26.46
C GLN A 18 -9.22 1.02 -27.87
N VAL A 19 -9.13 -0.22 -28.36
CA VAL A 19 -9.60 -0.60 -29.69
C VAL A 19 -11.12 -0.48 -29.79
N ILE A 20 -11.83 -0.85 -28.71
CA ILE A 20 -13.28 -0.73 -28.61
C ILE A 20 -13.68 0.74 -28.45
N GLN A 21 -12.93 1.53 -27.67
CA GLN A 21 -13.15 2.97 -27.53
C GLN A 21 -12.98 3.71 -28.87
N ASP A 22 -11.93 3.36 -29.62
CA ASP A 22 -11.66 3.92 -30.94
C ASP A 22 -12.73 3.48 -31.96
N TYR A 23 -13.21 2.24 -31.86
CA TYR A 23 -14.32 1.75 -32.68
C TYR A 23 -15.60 2.54 -32.37
N ILE A 24 -16.03 2.60 -31.10
CA ILE A 24 -17.26 3.30 -30.70
C ILE A 24 -17.23 4.78 -31.08
N SER A 25 -16.11 5.47 -30.86
CA SER A 25 -15.94 6.88 -31.21
C SER A 25 -15.98 7.15 -32.71
N ARG A 26 -15.47 6.21 -33.53
CA ARG A 26 -15.50 6.32 -35.00
C ARG A 26 -16.84 5.90 -35.59
N SER A 27 -17.54 4.98 -34.95
CA SER A 27 -18.79 4.38 -35.45
C SER A 27 -20.02 5.28 -35.31
N LYS A 28 -19.90 6.47 -34.68
CA LYS A 28 -21.03 7.41 -34.45
C LYS A 28 -22.29 6.71 -33.93
N PHE A 29 -22.13 5.76 -33.01
CA PHE A 29 -23.29 5.21 -32.31
C PHE A 29 -23.98 6.37 -31.60
N GLY A 30 -25.23 6.68 -31.98
CA GLY A 30 -26.03 7.65 -31.25
C GLY A 30 -26.23 7.16 -29.82
N THR A 31 -26.25 8.08 -28.86
CA THR A 31 -26.76 7.77 -27.51
C THR A 31 -28.28 7.62 -27.60
N THR A 32 -28.84 6.66 -26.86
CA THR A 32 -30.29 6.60 -26.69
C THR A 32 -30.74 7.72 -25.76
N SER A 33 -31.93 8.29 -26.00
CA SER A 33 -32.48 9.38 -25.18
C SER A 33 -32.59 9.03 -23.69
N GLU A 34 -32.72 7.74 -23.36
CA GLU A 34 -32.70 7.22 -22.00
C GLU A 34 -31.32 7.39 -21.33
N TYR A 35 -30.22 7.11 -22.04
CA TYR A 35 -28.86 7.33 -21.54
C TYR A 35 -28.57 8.83 -21.32
N ASP A 36 -29.00 9.68 -22.25
CA ASP A 36 -28.80 11.14 -22.14
C ASP A 36 -29.55 11.72 -20.93
N THR A 37 -30.73 11.16 -20.63
CA THR A 37 -31.53 11.54 -19.46
C THR A 37 -30.84 11.11 -18.16
N ILE A 38 -30.40 9.85 -18.06
CA ILE A 38 -29.67 9.33 -16.90
C ILE A 38 -28.37 10.11 -16.68
N LEU A 39 -27.62 10.39 -17.75
CA LEU A 39 -26.38 11.17 -17.70
C LEU A 39 -26.65 12.61 -17.23
N SER A 40 -27.70 13.24 -17.75
CA SER A 40 -28.08 14.60 -17.35
C SER A 40 -28.52 14.69 -15.89
N GLU A 41 -29.27 13.70 -15.42
CA GLU A 41 -29.65 13.58 -14.01
C GLU A 41 -28.44 13.32 -13.12
N HIS A 42 -27.53 12.44 -13.53
CA HIS A 42 -26.29 12.18 -12.82
C HIS A 42 -25.41 13.43 -12.72
N ILE A 43 -25.20 14.17 -13.82
CA ILE A 43 -24.44 15.43 -13.82
C ILE A 43 -25.11 16.46 -12.92
N LYS A 44 -26.44 16.61 -13.00
CA LYS A 44 -27.19 17.56 -12.16
C LYS A 44 -27.07 17.20 -10.67
N LYS A 45 -27.29 15.93 -10.34
CA LYS A 45 -27.14 15.38 -8.99
C LYS A 45 -25.70 15.50 -8.48
N PHE A 46 -24.72 15.24 -9.33
CA PHE A 46 -23.30 15.38 -8.98
C PHE A 46 -22.95 16.83 -8.70
N ILE A 47 -23.43 17.79 -9.50
CA ILE A 47 -23.21 19.23 -9.26
C ILE A 47 -23.94 19.71 -7.99
N GLU A 48 -25.15 19.21 -7.73
CA GLU A 48 -25.98 19.60 -6.57
C GLU A 48 -25.54 18.94 -5.25
N GLU A 49 -25.06 17.69 -5.30
CA GLU A 49 -24.66 16.86 -4.15
C GLU A 49 -23.14 16.76 -3.98
N TYR A 50 -22.34 17.52 -4.76
CA TYR A 50 -20.89 17.48 -4.65
C TYR A 50 -20.46 17.88 -3.23
N THR A 51 -19.99 16.89 -2.49
CA THR A 51 -19.33 17.08 -1.21
C THR A 51 -17.84 16.83 -1.41
N ASP A 52 -16.99 17.60 -0.71
CA ASP A 52 -15.52 17.48 -0.73
C ASP A 52 -15.00 16.05 -0.43
N ASP A 53 -15.89 15.17 0.04
CA ASP A 53 -15.64 13.79 0.41
C ASP A 53 -15.72 12.76 -0.74
N ASN A 54 -16.27 13.12 -1.91
CA ASN A 54 -16.33 12.22 -3.06
C ASN A 54 -15.05 12.30 -3.90
N ARG A 55 -14.13 11.38 -3.59
CA ARG A 55 -12.73 11.32 -4.04
C ARG A 55 -12.49 10.95 -5.50
N ASP A 56 -13.52 10.81 -6.32
CA ASP A 56 -13.29 10.55 -7.75
C ASP A 56 -13.18 11.86 -8.54
N ILE A 57 -11.98 12.44 -8.50
CA ILE A 57 -11.66 13.59 -9.33
C ILE A 57 -11.82 13.28 -10.83
N SER A 58 -11.80 12.01 -11.22
CA SER A 58 -12.05 11.58 -12.60
C SER A 58 -13.53 11.74 -12.96
N ASP A 59 -14.43 11.41 -12.03
CA ASP A 59 -15.87 11.63 -12.18
C ASP A 59 -16.20 13.13 -12.16
N TYR A 60 -15.51 13.90 -11.31
CA TYR A 60 -15.55 15.36 -11.36
C TYR A 60 -15.10 15.91 -12.72
N PHE A 61 -13.93 15.50 -13.23
CA PHE A 61 -13.44 15.96 -14.53
C PHE A 61 -14.32 15.48 -15.69
N PHE A 62 -14.86 14.27 -15.62
CA PHE A 62 -15.78 13.72 -16.63
C PHE A 62 -17.10 14.49 -16.66
N SER A 63 -17.76 14.63 -15.51
CA SER A 63 -19.00 15.40 -15.36
C SER A 63 -18.82 16.85 -15.80
N PHE A 64 -17.67 17.45 -15.51
CA PHE A 64 -17.34 18.79 -15.96
C PHE A 64 -17.14 18.88 -17.49
N GLN A 65 -16.43 17.92 -18.08
CA GLN A 65 -16.24 17.84 -19.53
C GLN A 65 -17.58 17.67 -20.28
N GLU A 66 -18.49 16.85 -19.76
CA GLU A 66 -19.82 16.66 -20.35
C GLU A 66 -20.70 17.90 -20.19
N ALA A 67 -20.63 18.62 -19.07
CA ALA A 67 -21.34 19.88 -18.87
C ALA A 67 -20.96 20.94 -19.91
N ILE A 68 -19.66 21.06 -20.23
CA ILE A 68 -19.17 21.96 -21.29
C ILE A 68 -19.68 21.54 -22.67
N LYS A 69 -19.62 20.24 -23.00
CA LYS A 69 -20.13 19.71 -24.28
C LYS A 69 -21.62 19.97 -24.46
N ALA A 70 -22.39 19.93 -23.38
CA ALA A 70 -23.82 20.24 -23.37
C ALA A 70 -24.13 21.75 -23.44
N GLY A 71 -23.11 22.62 -23.53
CA GLY A 71 -23.27 24.07 -23.60
C GLY A 71 -23.76 24.70 -22.30
N LYS A 72 -23.62 24.01 -21.16
CA LYS A 72 -23.93 24.58 -19.84
C LYS A 72 -22.81 25.54 -19.44
N ASP A 73 -23.18 26.62 -18.77
CA ASP A 73 -22.22 27.59 -18.25
C ASP A 73 -21.48 26.96 -17.06
N VAL A 74 -20.15 26.93 -17.11
CA VAL A 74 -19.32 26.25 -16.11
C VAL A 74 -18.16 27.15 -15.71
N ASP A 75 -17.82 27.18 -14.41
CA ASP A 75 -16.79 28.11 -13.91
C ASP A 75 -15.41 27.83 -14.56
N ASN A 76 -14.89 28.81 -15.29
CA ASN A 76 -13.60 28.76 -15.98
C ASN A 76 -12.41 28.42 -15.07
N ARG A 77 -12.56 28.56 -13.74
CA ARG A 77 -11.57 28.16 -12.72
C ARG A 77 -11.26 26.65 -12.69
N VAL A 78 -12.09 25.81 -13.33
CA VAL A 78 -12.02 24.34 -13.24
C VAL A 78 -11.39 23.67 -14.48
N LEU A 79 -11.16 24.41 -15.57
CA LEU A 79 -10.70 23.86 -16.86
C LEU A 79 -9.21 23.46 -16.93
N VAL A 80 -8.34 24.23 -16.28
CA VAL A 80 -6.87 24.09 -16.33
C VAL A 80 -6.28 22.98 -15.42
N PRO A 81 -6.87 22.62 -14.25
CA PRO A 81 -6.24 21.69 -13.30
C PRO A 81 -6.09 20.22 -13.71
N SER A 82 -6.87 19.68 -14.66
CA SER A 82 -6.92 18.22 -14.90
C SER A 82 -5.62 17.61 -15.43
N TYR A 83 -4.90 18.33 -16.30
CA TYR A 83 -3.61 17.89 -16.82
C TYR A 83 -2.56 17.88 -15.71
N PHE A 84 -2.50 18.96 -14.91
CA PHE A 84 -1.56 19.08 -13.80
C PHE A 84 -1.76 18.00 -12.74
N VAL A 85 -3.01 17.73 -12.34
CA VAL A 85 -3.31 16.64 -11.40
C VAL A 85 -2.84 15.29 -11.94
N LYS A 86 -3.08 15.01 -13.23
CA LYS A 86 -2.61 13.77 -13.87
C LYS A 86 -1.09 13.68 -13.89
N THR A 87 -0.40 14.79 -14.17
CA THR A 87 1.07 14.83 -14.16
C THR A 87 1.65 14.62 -12.77
N ILE A 88 1.12 15.31 -11.75
CA ILE A 88 1.54 15.12 -10.34
C ILE A 88 1.32 13.66 -9.93
N ARG A 89 0.15 13.09 -10.25
CA ARG A 89 -0.17 11.69 -9.96
C ARG A 89 0.81 10.74 -10.64
N SER A 90 1.09 10.94 -11.94
CA SER A 90 2.03 10.12 -12.68
C SER A 90 3.44 10.16 -12.09
N LEU A 91 3.92 11.33 -11.66
CA LEU A 91 5.20 11.47 -10.97
C LEU A 91 5.20 10.74 -9.63
N TYR A 92 4.12 10.87 -8.85
CA TYR A 92 3.97 10.18 -7.58
C TYR A 92 3.96 8.66 -7.74
N GLU A 93 3.22 8.13 -8.73
CA GLU A 93 3.10 6.70 -9.04
C GLU A 93 4.42 6.12 -9.58
N LYS A 94 5.14 6.87 -10.44
CA LYS A 94 6.46 6.47 -10.93
C LYS A 94 7.47 6.33 -9.78
N GLY A 95 7.27 7.10 -8.71
CA GLY A 95 8.02 6.98 -7.46
C GLY A 95 9.49 7.39 -7.55
N GLY A 96 10.21 7.28 -6.44
CA GLY A 96 11.61 7.68 -6.36
C GLY A 96 11.82 9.16 -6.04
N SER A 97 12.94 9.46 -5.37
CA SER A 97 13.19 10.78 -4.77
C SER A 97 13.15 11.94 -5.78
N ALA A 98 13.64 11.73 -7.00
CA ALA A 98 13.60 12.77 -8.04
C ALA A 98 12.17 13.10 -8.46
N ASN A 99 11.33 12.08 -8.68
CA ASN A 99 9.93 12.29 -9.09
C ASN A 99 9.09 12.87 -7.95
N TYR A 100 9.33 12.49 -6.69
CA TYR A 100 8.65 13.12 -5.54
C TYR A 100 9.04 14.59 -5.39
N LYS A 101 10.32 14.95 -5.57
CA LYS A 101 10.75 16.35 -5.54
C LYS A 101 10.11 17.17 -6.67
N GLU A 102 10.02 16.60 -7.86
CA GLU A 102 9.36 17.25 -8.99
C GLU A 102 7.84 17.39 -8.77
N ALA A 103 7.20 16.37 -8.20
CA ALA A 103 5.79 16.45 -7.82
C ALA A 103 5.55 17.60 -6.82
N VAL A 104 6.41 17.74 -5.80
CA VAL A 104 6.34 18.86 -4.84
C VAL A 104 6.52 20.20 -5.55
N ARG A 105 7.56 20.36 -6.39
CA ARG A 105 7.82 21.59 -7.15
C ARG A 105 6.63 22.00 -8.01
N LEU A 106 6.02 21.04 -8.71
CA LEU A 106 4.82 21.29 -9.52
C LEU A 106 3.63 21.69 -8.66
N THR A 107 3.39 20.98 -7.55
CA THR A 107 2.30 21.33 -6.62
C THR A 107 2.44 22.76 -6.11
N ASP A 108 3.64 23.21 -5.76
CA ASP A 108 3.90 24.58 -5.29
C ASP A 108 3.59 25.63 -6.36
N GLN A 109 4.02 25.37 -7.60
CA GLN A 109 3.76 26.26 -8.74
C GLN A 109 2.26 26.38 -9.05
N ILE A 110 1.50 25.31 -8.84
CA ILE A 110 0.05 25.32 -9.08
C ILE A 110 -0.68 26.01 -7.92
N LEU A 111 -0.29 25.71 -6.69
CA LEU A 111 -0.90 26.28 -5.49
C LEU A 111 -0.63 27.79 -5.33
N SER A 112 0.41 28.34 -5.97
CA SER A 112 0.60 29.81 -6.03
C SER A 112 -0.55 30.54 -6.74
N ASN A 113 -1.35 29.82 -7.54
CA ASN A 113 -2.52 30.33 -8.25
C ASN A 113 -3.84 29.78 -7.65
N SER A 114 -3.84 29.35 -6.38
CA SER A 114 -4.97 28.72 -5.70
C SER A 114 -6.26 29.52 -5.70
N GLN A 115 -6.18 30.86 -5.71
CA GLN A 115 -7.37 31.73 -5.78
C GLN A 115 -8.24 31.52 -7.03
N TYR A 116 -7.69 30.90 -8.08
CA TYR A 116 -8.38 30.58 -9.32
C TYR A 116 -8.77 29.10 -9.42
N MET A 117 -8.69 28.33 -8.33
CA MET A 117 -9.00 26.90 -8.31
C MET A 117 -10.11 26.58 -7.33
N HIS A 118 -10.87 25.53 -7.63
CA HIS A 118 -11.86 24.98 -6.71
C HIS A 118 -11.19 24.33 -5.48
N SER A 119 -11.83 24.40 -4.31
CA SER A 119 -11.29 23.87 -3.04
C SER A 119 -10.93 22.39 -3.14
N SER A 120 -11.77 21.58 -3.77
CA SER A 120 -11.51 20.14 -3.93
C SER A 120 -10.23 19.82 -4.72
N VAL A 121 -9.93 20.64 -5.74
CA VAL A 121 -8.69 20.53 -6.53
C VAL A 121 -7.49 20.90 -5.66
N ILE A 122 -7.58 22.01 -4.92
CA ILE A 122 -6.54 22.45 -3.98
C ILE A 122 -6.28 21.35 -2.95
N ASN A 123 -7.33 20.82 -2.32
CA ASN A 123 -7.25 19.75 -1.33
C ASN A 123 -6.57 18.50 -1.91
N HIS A 124 -6.91 18.10 -3.13
CA HIS A 124 -6.27 16.95 -3.79
C HIS A 124 -4.79 17.18 -4.09
N ILE A 125 -4.42 18.38 -4.56
CA ILE A 125 -3.03 18.76 -4.83
C ILE A 125 -2.22 18.82 -3.53
N LEU A 126 -2.76 19.44 -2.47
CA LEU A 126 -2.15 19.48 -1.13
C LEU A 126 -1.95 18.07 -0.56
N PHE A 127 -2.93 17.18 -0.73
CA PHE A 127 -2.83 15.79 -0.30
C PHE A 127 -1.66 15.08 -1.00
N MET A 128 -1.55 15.19 -2.33
CA MET A 128 -0.43 14.62 -3.09
C MET A 128 0.93 15.26 -2.73
N LYS A 129 0.97 16.57 -2.47
CA LYS A 129 2.16 17.27 -1.96
C LYS A 129 2.61 16.65 -0.62
N CYS A 130 1.69 16.52 0.32
CA CYS A 130 1.97 15.95 1.65
C CYS A 130 2.45 14.49 1.55
N GLN A 131 1.83 13.66 0.70
CA GLN A 131 2.30 12.29 0.49
C GLN A 131 3.71 12.23 -0.11
N SER A 132 4.02 13.13 -1.05
CA SER A 132 5.36 13.22 -1.66
C SER A 132 6.41 13.65 -0.63
N LEU A 133 6.12 14.67 0.18
CA LEU A 133 6.98 15.13 1.27
C LEU A 133 7.22 14.04 2.32
N ALA A 134 6.18 13.29 2.69
CA ALA A 134 6.30 12.16 3.60
C ALA A 134 7.25 11.07 3.07
N ARG A 135 7.16 10.74 1.77
CA ARG A 135 8.09 9.78 1.13
C ARG A 135 9.52 10.29 1.00
N LEU A 136 9.72 11.61 1.01
CA LEU A 136 11.02 12.25 1.06
C LEU A 136 11.58 12.36 2.49
N HIS A 137 10.77 12.05 3.51
CA HIS A 137 11.05 12.31 4.93
C HIS A 137 11.35 13.80 5.18
N ASP A 138 10.70 14.67 4.41
CA ASP A 138 10.92 16.11 4.45
C ASP A 138 10.10 16.77 5.55
N ARG A 139 10.73 17.63 6.34
CA ARG A 139 10.08 18.36 7.44
C ARG A 139 9.12 19.43 6.95
N GLU A 140 9.23 19.88 5.70
CA GLU A 140 8.24 20.79 5.10
C GLU A 140 6.82 20.20 5.12
N PHE A 141 6.70 18.87 5.24
CA PHE A 141 5.43 18.18 5.49
C PHE A 141 4.60 18.85 6.58
N PHE A 142 5.23 19.21 7.72
CA PHE A 142 4.54 19.79 8.88
C PHE A 142 4.06 21.23 8.67
N ASN A 143 4.54 21.89 7.61
CA ASN A 143 4.02 23.18 7.17
C ASN A 143 2.88 22.96 6.18
N ALA A 144 3.09 22.11 5.17
CA ALA A 144 2.10 21.85 4.12
C ALA A 144 0.80 21.22 4.64
N VAL A 145 0.88 20.35 5.65
CA VAL A 145 -0.30 19.65 6.19
C VAL A 145 -1.24 20.58 6.98
N ARG A 146 -0.79 21.76 7.42
CA ARG A 146 -1.59 22.69 8.24
C ARG A 146 -2.82 23.22 7.49
N ASP A 147 -2.73 23.28 6.17
CA ASP A 147 -3.82 23.75 5.31
C ASP A 147 -4.80 22.62 4.94
N VAL A 148 -4.63 21.42 5.50
CA VAL A 148 -5.52 20.28 5.28
C VAL A 148 -6.48 20.14 6.47
N SER A 149 -7.77 20.00 6.20
CA SER A 149 -8.79 19.78 7.22
C SER A 149 -8.81 18.34 7.74
N GLU A 150 -9.34 18.15 8.95
CA GLU A 150 -9.71 16.81 9.43
C GLU A 150 -10.85 16.22 8.56
N PRO A 151 -10.91 14.89 8.37
CA PRO A 151 -10.01 13.85 8.91
C PRO A 151 -8.71 13.62 8.08
N GLU A 152 -8.57 14.23 6.91
CA GLU A 152 -7.42 14.05 6.02
C GLU A 152 -6.10 14.51 6.66
N TYR A 153 -6.15 15.54 7.51
CA TYR A 153 -5.03 15.97 8.35
C TYR A 153 -4.45 14.80 9.17
N SER A 154 -5.30 14.12 9.94
CA SER A 154 -4.90 12.96 10.74
C SER A 154 -4.41 11.80 9.88
N PHE A 155 -5.05 11.56 8.74
CA PHE A 155 -4.63 10.50 7.81
C PHE A 155 -3.21 10.74 7.29
N LEU A 156 -2.90 11.97 6.86
CA LEU A 156 -1.58 12.34 6.35
C LEU A 156 -0.50 12.26 7.43
N HIS A 157 -0.81 12.67 8.67
CA HIS A 157 0.08 12.46 9.80
C HIS A 157 0.37 10.97 10.04
N GLY A 158 -0.67 10.12 10.01
CA GLY A 158 -0.52 8.67 10.10
C GLY A 158 0.41 8.12 9.03
N PHE A 159 0.23 8.58 7.79
CA PHE A 159 1.04 8.20 6.63
C PHE A 159 2.52 8.61 6.79
N TYR A 160 2.78 9.86 7.22
CA TYR A 160 4.13 10.35 7.49
C TYR A 160 4.81 9.54 8.59
N TYR A 161 4.13 9.33 9.73
CA TYR A 161 4.70 8.60 10.85
C TYR A 161 4.96 7.13 10.51
N ARG A 162 4.09 6.49 9.72
CA ARG A 162 4.29 5.12 9.24
C ARG A 162 5.55 5.01 8.38
N ILE A 163 5.70 5.88 7.39
CA ILE A 163 6.86 5.86 6.47
C ILE A 163 8.16 6.14 7.22
N THR A 164 8.11 7.04 8.21
CA THR A 164 9.26 7.35 9.08
C THR A 164 9.42 6.38 10.25
N ARG A 165 8.72 5.24 10.24
CA ARG A 165 8.78 4.15 11.23
C ARG A 165 8.38 4.54 12.67
N GLN A 166 7.71 5.67 12.87
CA GLN A 166 7.14 6.09 14.17
C GLN A 166 5.77 5.43 14.41
N ARG A 167 5.75 4.10 14.58
CA ARG A 167 4.51 3.29 14.60
C ARG A 167 3.47 3.75 15.63
N PRO A 168 3.81 4.06 16.91
CA PRO A 168 2.81 4.47 17.88
C PRO A 168 2.05 5.75 17.48
N LYS A 169 2.77 6.74 16.94
CA LYS A 169 2.16 7.99 16.44
C LYS A 169 1.30 7.75 15.20
N ALA A 170 1.71 6.81 14.34
CA ALA A 170 0.94 6.43 13.17
C ALA A 170 -0.40 5.80 13.57
N ILE A 171 -0.38 4.85 14.51
CA ILE A 171 -1.58 4.20 15.07
C ILE A 171 -2.51 5.25 15.69
N GLU A 172 -2.00 6.15 16.54
CA GLU A 172 -2.81 7.21 17.16
C GLU A 172 -3.51 8.08 16.10
N SER A 173 -2.78 8.46 15.05
CA SER A 173 -3.28 9.31 13.97
C SER A 173 -4.39 8.62 13.18
N TYR A 174 -4.20 7.35 12.78
CA TYR A 174 -5.25 6.59 12.07
C TYR A 174 -6.46 6.31 12.95
N MET A 175 -6.26 6.06 14.25
CA MET A 175 -7.37 5.94 15.20
C MET A 175 -8.17 7.24 15.33
N ARG A 176 -7.52 8.42 15.24
CA ARG A 176 -8.22 9.71 15.21
C ARG A 176 -9.09 9.87 13.97
N VAL A 177 -8.65 9.37 12.80
CA VAL A 177 -9.49 9.29 11.59
C VAL A 177 -10.71 8.42 11.86
N LEU A 178 -10.53 7.22 12.41
CA LEU A 178 -11.62 6.27 12.64
C LEU A 178 -12.64 6.73 13.69
N ARG A 179 -12.26 7.60 14.64
CA ARG A 179 -13.22 8.23 15.57
C ARG A 179 -14.21 9.15 14.87
N GLN A 180 -13.78 9.83 13.80
CA GLN A 180 -14.63 10.72 13.01
C GLN A 180 -15.33 9.98 11.87
N ARG A 181 -14.62 9.04 11.25
CA ARG A 181 -15.08 8.24 10.11
C ARG A 181 -14.80 6.74 10.35
N PRO A 182 -15.67 6.04 11.10
CA PRO A 182 -15.47 4.61 11.43
C PRO A 182 -15.36 3.68 10.22
N SER A 183 -15.89 4.08 9.06
CA SER A 183 -15.83 3.34 7.81
C SER A 183 -14.70 3.81 6.86
N ASP A 184 -13.67 4.52 7.36
CA ASP A 184 -12.49 4.86 6.54
C ASP A 184 -11.59 3.62 6.36
N TYR A 185 -11.88 2.85 5.30
CA TYR A 185 -11.16 1.62 4.98
C TYR A 185 -9.68 1.84 4.66
N ARG A 186 -9.27 3.04 4.24
CA ARG A 186 -7.84 3.35 4.03
C ARG A 186 -7.09 3.32 5.35
N SER A 187 -7.66 3.95 6.38
CA SER A 187 -7.09 3.99 7.73
C SER A 187 -7.10 2.60 8.37
N LYS A 188 -8.15 1.80 8.14
CA LYS A 188 -8.18 0.39 8.57
C LYS A 188 -7.08 -0.43 7.89
N SER A 189 -6.91 -0.31 6.56
CA SER A 189 -5.83 -0.99 5.83
C SER A 189 -4.44 -0.62 6.38
N GLU A 190 -4.21 0.65 6.68
CA GLU A 190 -2.93 1.12 7.24
C GLU A 190 -2.70 0.62 8.68
N LEU A 191 -3.76 0.54 9.50
CA LEU A 191 -3.69 -0.07 10.83
C LEU A 191 -3.39 -1.56 10.77
N VAL A 192 -4.00 -2.31 9.85
CA VAL A 192 -3.70 -3.73 9.64
C VAL A 192 -2.21 -3.92 9.36
N LEU A 193 -1.63 -3.10 8.48
CA LEU A 193 -0.19 -3.16 8.19
C LEU A 193 0.67 -2.86 9.43
N LEU A 194 0.31 -1.85 10.22
CA LEU A 194 1.03 -1.49 11.44
C LEU A 194 0.95 -2.58 12.52
N TYR A 195 -0.23 -3.17 12.74
CA TYR A 195 -0.40 -4.27 13.69
C TYR A 195 0.37 -5.52 13.25
N LEU A 196 0.36 -5.84 11.95
CA LEU A 196 1.20 -6.93 11.44
C LEU A 196 2.70 -6.68 11.65
N GLN A 197 3.18 -5.43 11.49
CA GLN A 197 4.58 -5.08 11.74
C GLN A 197 4.99 -5.10 13.23
N ASN A 198 4.00 -5.01 14.12
CA ASN A 198 4.17 -5.12 15.56
C ASN A 198 3.98 -6.55 16.09
N ASP A 199 3.74 -7.52 15.21
CA ASP A 199 3.35 -8.90 15.57
C ASP A 199 2.03 -8.97 16.39
N GLU A 200 1.17 -7.96 16.25
CA GLU A 200 -0.14 -7.84 16.92
C GLU A 200 -1.25 -8.48 16.07
N HIS A 201 -1.08 -9.76 15.73
CA HIS A 201 -1.96 -10.47 14.77
C HIS A 201 -3.44 -10.51 15.18
N GLU A 202 -3.73 -10.60 16.48
CA GLU A 202 -5.11 -10.58 17.00
C GLU A 202 -5.81 -9.25 16.74
N LEU A 203 -5.11 -8.12 16.92
CA LEU A 203 -5.65 -6.79 16.61
C LEU A 203 -5.81 -6.59 15.10
N ALA A 204 -4.92 -7.18 14.30
CA ALA A 204 -4.95 -7.09 12.85
C ALA A 204 -6.09 -7.90 12.23
N LEU A 205 -6.39 -9.10 12.74
CA LEU A 205 -7.23 -10.10 12.07
C LEU A 205 -8.63 -9.59 11.71
N GLY A 206 -9.33 -9.00 12.69
CA GLY A 206 -10.70 -8.51 12.48
C GLY A 206 -10.76 -7.40 11.43
N LEU A 207 -9.82 -6.44 11.52
CA LEU A 207 -9.71 -5.35 10.55
C LEU A 207 -9.29 -5.87 9.16
N ALA A 208 -8.37 -6.83 9.10
CA ALA A 208 -7.88 -7.41 7.85
C ALA A 208 -9.00 -8.14 7.10
N LYS A 209 -9.83 -8.92 7.82
CA LYS A 209 -11.01 -9.56 7.26
C LYS A 209 -11.98 -8.51 6.70
N GLU A 210 -12.33 -7.49 7.50
CA GLU A 210 -13.27 -6.45 7.08
C GLU A 210 -12.81 -5.70 5.82
N VAL A 211 -11.52 -5.32 5.78
CA VAL A 211 -10.90 -4.63 4.66
C VAL A 211 -10.85 -5.51 3.41
N TYR A 212 -10.50 -6.79 3.56
CA TYR A 212 -10.49 -7.76 2.47
C TYR A 212 -11.89 -7.99 1.89
N GLU A 213 -12.90 -8.18 2.75
CA GLU A 213 -14.29 -8.39 2.32
C GLU A 213 -14.85 -7.20 1.53
N ARG A 214 -14.44 -5.97 1.90
CA ARG A 214 -14.81 -4.76 1.17
C ARG A 214 -14.21 -4.69 -0.23
N GLN A 215 -12.97 -5.17 -0.41
CA GLN A 215 -12.23 -5.10 -1.67
C GLN A 215 -11.44 -6.39 -1.95
N LYS A 216 -12.15 -7.47 -2.26
CA LYS A 216 -11.55 -8.81 -2.45
C LYS A 216 -10.55 -8.90 -3.61
N ASN A 217 -10.60 -7.97 -4.56
CA ASN A 217 -9.70 -7.93 -5.72
C ASN A 217 -8.39 -7.16 -5.44
N ASN A 218 -8.28 -6.50 -4.29
CA ASN A 218 -7.07 -5.77 -3.93
C ASN A 218 -6.01 -6.74 -3.39
N PRO A 219 -4.87 -6.92 -4.10
CA PRO A 219 -3.88 -7.92 -3.72
C PRO A 219 -3.21 -7.63 -2.37
N ILE A 220 -3.09 -6.35 -1.98
CA ILE A 220 -2.50 -5.95 -0.69
C ILE A 220 -3.41 -6.41 0.46
N ASN A 221 -4.72 -6.18 0.33
CA ASN A 221 -5.69 -6.56 1.36
C ASN A 221 -5.77 -8.09 1.50
N ALA A 222 -5.77 -8.81 0.37
CA ALA A 222 -5.69 -10.27 0.34
C ALA A 222 -4.42 -10.78 1.04
N ASN A 223 -3.25 -10.25 0.70
CA ASN A 223 -1.97 -10.63 1.31
C ASN A 223 -1.93 -10.31 2.82
N ASN A 224 -2.45 -9.17 3.25
CA ASN A 224 -2.50 -8.82 4.67
C ASN A 224 -3.42 -9.77 5.46
N TYR A 225 -4.57 -10.13 4.89
CA TYR A 225 -5.47 -11.07 5.53
C TYR A 225 -4.86 -12.48 5.61
N LEU A 226 -4.22 -12.95 4.54
CA LEU A 226 -3.46 -14.21 4.56
C LEU A 226 -2.36 -14.20 5.62
N ASN A 227 -1.59 -13.11 5.74
CA ASN A 227 -0.59 -12.98 6.79
C ASN A 227 -1.19 -13.06 8.19
N CYS A 228 -2.42 -12.58 8.43
CA CYS A 228 -3.10 -12.80 9.72
C CYS A 228 -3.48 -14.29 9.92
N LEU A 229 -4.01 -14.95 8.87
CA LEU A 229 -4.40 -16.36 8.92
C LEU A 229 -3.21 -17.29 9.18
N PHE A 230 -2.02 -16.95 8.68
CA PHE A 230 -0.79 -17.73 8.93
C PHE A 230 -0.34 -17.74 10.40
N TYR A 231 -0.92 -16.93 11.29
CA TYR A 231 -0.65 -17.02 12.74
C TYR A 231 -1.77 -17.69 13.54
N LYS A 232 -2.91 -18.04 12.91
CA LYS A 232 -3.98 -18.80 13.58
C LYS A 232 -3.70 -20.29 13.55
N ASP A 233 -4.22 -21.02 14.53
CA ASP A 233 -4.31 -22.49 14.42
C ASP A 233 -5.22 -22.87 13.26
N ASP A 234 -4.84 -23.93 12.52
CA ASP A 234 -5.55 -24.41 11.34
C ASP A 234 -7.03 -24.74 11.64
N ALA A 235 -7.31 -25.26 12.84
CA ALA A 235 -8.66 -25.56 13.31
C ALA A 235 -9.56 -24.32 13.42
N ASN A 236 -8.97 -23.12 13.48
CA ASN A 236 -9.66 -21.84 13.62
C ASN A 236 -9.74 -21.07 12.28
N ILE A 237 -9.41 -21.72 11.16
CA ILE A 237 -9.49 -21.17 9.81
C ILE A 237 -10.62 -21.90 9.07
N GLU A 238 -11.46 -21.13 8.37
CA GLU A 238 -12.53 -21.70 7.54
C GLU A 238 -11.90 -22.59 6.45
N PRO A 239 -12.34 -23.87 6.29
CA PRO A 239 -11.77 -24.77 5.29
C PRO A 239 -11.86 -24.19 3.88
N GLY A 240 -10.74 -24.22 3.14
CA GLY A 240 -10.66 -23.71 1.76
C GLY A 240 -10.50 -22.19 1.64
N LEU A 241 -10.56 -21.43 2.74
CA LEU A 241 -10.45 -19.96 2.70
C LEU A 241 -9.08 -19.49 2.22
N VAL A 242 -8.01 -20.13 2.68
CA VAL A 242 -6.63 -19.77 2.28
C VAL A 242 -6.44 -20.02 0.78
N GLU A 243 -6.91 -21.17 0.29
CA GLU A 243 -6.89 -21.55 -1.12
C GLU A 243 -7.70 -20.56 -1.97
N GLU A 244 -8.90 -20.18 -1.53
CA GLU A 244 -9.73 -19.19 -2.23
C GLU A 244 -9.01 -17.84 -2.40
N ILE A 245 -8.38 -17.34 -1.34
CA ILE A 245 -7.67 -16.05 -1.40
C ILE A 245 -6.42 -16.16 -2.29
N LEU A 246 -5.69 -17.28 -2.20
CA LEU A 246 -4.52 -17.55 -3.04
C LEU A 246 -4.88 -17.64 -4.53
N GLU A 247 -5.99 -18.30 -4.88
CA GLU A 247 -6.48 -18.38 -6.26
C GLU A 247 -6.84 -16.99 -6.81
N ARG A 248 -7.48 -16.14 -6.00
CA ARG A 248 -7.76 -14.75 -6.38
C ARG A 248 -6.48 -13.96 -6.64
N LEU A 249 -5.47 -14.08 -5.76
CA LEU A 249 -4.16 -13.45 -5.97
C LEU A 249 -3.49 -13.95 -7.25
N HIS A 250 -3.52 -15.27 -7.49
CA HIS A 250 -2.91 -15.88 -8.67
C HIS A 250 -3.58 -15.45 -9.97
N SER A 251 -4.91 -15.28 -9.97
CA SER A 251 -5.66 -14.85 -11.15
C SER A 251 -5.31 -13.43 -11.62
N ASN A 252 -4.82 -12.58 -10.71
CA ASN A 252 -4.47 -11.20 -10.99
C ASN A 252 -3.07 -11.10 -11.63
N GLN A 253 -3.02 -10.72 -12.91
CA GLN A 253 -1.77 -10.68 -13.70
C GLN A 253 -0.82 -9.53 -13.36
N ALA A 254 -1.17 -8.64 -12.42
CA ALA A 254 -0.27 -7.59 -11.98
C ALA A 254 0.97 -8.18 -11.31
N GLN A 255 2.18 -7.67 -11.64
CA GLN A 255 3.45 -8.11 -11.04
C GLN A 255 3.39 -8.16 -9.50
N ARG A 256 2.76 -7.14 -8.90
CA ARG A 256 2.57 -7.05 -7.45
C ARG A 256 1.66 -8.15 -6.87
N ALA A 257 0.65 -8.59 -7.61
CA ALA A 257 -0.19 -9.69 -7.17
C ALA A 257 0.55 -11.03 -7.28
N GLN A 258 1.33 -11.21 -8.36
CA GLN A 258 2.11 -12.42 -8.58
C GLN A 258 3.24 -12.59 -7.54
N GLU A 259 3.96 -11.53 -7.17
CA GLU A 259 4.99 -11.62 -6.13
C GLU A 259 4.39 -11.94 -4.75
N MET A 260 3.25 -11.33 -4.42
CA MET A 260 2.50 -11.63 -3.19
C MET A 260 1.97 -13.06 -3.19
N TYR A 261 1.48 -13.55 -4.33
CA TYR A 261 1.05 -14.94 -4.47
C TYR A 261 2.20 -15.91 -4.20
N CYS A 262 3.37 -15.74 -4.81
CA CYS A 262 4.52 -16.60 -4.58
C CYS A 262 4.90 -16.66 -3.10
N SER A 263 4.99 -15.50 -2.44
CA SER A 263 5.31 -15.40 -1.02
C SER A 263 4.24 -16.08 -0.14
N ALA A 264 2.96 -15.82 -0.40
CA ALA A 264 1.87 -16.38 0.40
C ALA A 264 1.67 -17.87 0.16
N LYS A 265 1.79 -18.36 -1.08
CA LYS A 265 1.66 -19.80 -1.39
C LYS A 265 2.82 -20.59 -0.80
N ALA A 266 4.05 -20.05 -0.78
CA ALA A 266 5.17 -20.68 -0.09
C ALA A 266 4.88 -20.84 1.41
N LYS A 267 4.38 -19.79 2.08
CA LYS A 267 3.96 -19.86 3.49
C LYS A 267 2.84 -20.90 3.71
N ALA A 268 1.86 -20.95 2.81
CA ALA A 268 0.76 -21.92 2.90
C ALA A 268 1.23 -23.38 2.71
N LEU A 269 2.10 -23.65 1.73
CA LEU A 269 2.69 -24.98 1.50
C LEU A 269 3.45 -25.47 2.73
N ALA A 270 4.26 -24.59 3.32
CA ALA A 270 5.05 -24.93 4.50
C ALA A 270 4.16 -25.20 5.72
N LYS A 271 3.17 -24.32 5.97
CA LYS A 271 2.33 -24.38 7.17
C LYS A 271 1.24 -25.44 7.11
N PHE A 272 0.41 -25.43 6.08
CA PHE A 272 -0.83 -26.22 6.03
C PHE A 272 -0.66 -27.56 5.31
N GLU A 273 0.27 -27.63 4.35
CA GLU A 273 0.51 -28.85 3.57
C GLU A 273 1.76 -29.62 4.05
N ASN A 274 2.56 -29.03 4.96
CA ASN A 274 3.85 -29.57 5.43
C ASN A 274 4.86 -29.88 4.30
N LYS A 275 4.74 -29.16 3.17
CA LYS A 275 5.60 -29.31 1.98
C LYS A 275 6.72 -28.28 1.98
N VAL A 276 7.63 -28.43 2.93
CA VAL A 276 8.68 -27.43 3.22
C VAL A 276 9.64 -27.23 2.05
N GLU A 277 10.08 -28.30 1.38
CA GLU A 277 10.99 -28.16 0.23
C GLU A 277 10.29 -27.49 -0.97
N GLU A 278 9.04 -27.85 -1.28
CA GLU A 278 8.25 -27.18 -2.33
C GLU A 278 8.04 -25.70 -2.01
N ALA A 279 7.88 -25.33 -0.74
CA ALA A 279 7.80 -23.93 -0.31
C ALA A 279 9.10 -23.17 -0.59
N PHE A 280 10.26 -23.79 -0.34
CA PHE A 280 11.56 -23.18 -0.65
C PHE A 280 11.79 -23.04 -2.15
N GLU A 281 11.50 -24.08 -2.94
CA GLU A 281 11.59 -24.02 -4.40
C GLU A 281 10.71 -22.90 -4.98
N LEU A 282 9.49 -22.74 -4.46
CA LEU A 282 8.57 -21.72 -4.91
C LEU A 282 9.04 -20.30 -4.58
N ILE A 283 9.54 -20.06 -3.36
CA ILE A 283 10.01 -18.71 -2.99
C ILE A 283 11.31 -18.34 -3.68
N GLU A 284 12.21 -19.30 -3.90
CA GLU A 284 13.44 -19.10 -4.67
C GLU A 284 13.15 -18.78 -6.13
N LYS A 285 12.17 -19.47 -6.73
CA LYS A 285 11.65 -19.08 -8.05
C LYS A 285 11.07 -17.67 -8.03
N GLY A 286 10.30 -17.30 -7.01
CA GLY A 286 9.77 -15.94 -6.86
C GLY A 286 10.87 -14.87 -6.77
N ILE A 287 12.00 -15.17 -6.13
CA ILE A 287 13.17 -14.29 -6.08
C ILE A 287 13.77 -14.10 -7.48
N VAL A 288 13.85 -15.17 -8.28
CA VAL A 288 14.35 -15.11 -9.66
C VAL A 288 13.40 -14.32 -10.58
N ASP A 289 12.09 -14.53 -10.43
CA ASP A 289 11.06 -13.88 -11.24
C ASP A 289 10.91 -12.38 -10.86
N PHE A 290 11.22 -11.99 -9.62
CA PHE A 290 11.04 -10.64 -9.08
C PHE A 290 12.29 -10.10 -8.36
N PRO A 291 13.45 -9.96 -9.03
CA PRO A 291 14.74 -9.66 -8.39
C PRO A 291 14.80 -8.27 -7.73
N ASP A 292 14.00 -7.32 -8.21
CA ASP A 292 13.95 -5.96 -7.66
C ASP A 292 13.02 -5.82 -6.44
N ILE A 293 12.30 -6.89 -6.09
CA ILE A 293 11.32 -6.89 -5.00
C ILE A 293 11.92 -7.57 -3.77
N LYS A 294 11.91 -6.86 -2.63
CA LYS A 294 12.53 -7.34 -1.38
C LYS A 294 11.66 -8.35 -0.62
N TYR A 295 10.35 -8.33 -0.78
CA TYR A 295 9.41 -9.14 0.01
C TYR A 295 9.61 -10.67 -0.14
N PRO A 296 9.93 -11.21 -1.32
CA PRO A 296 10.31 -12.61 -1.46
C PRO A 296 11.51 -13.01 -0.60
N PHE A 297 12.56 -12.17 -0.54
CA PHE A 297 13.72 -12.41 0.33
C PHE A 297 13.36 -12.38 1.82
N LEU A 298 12.47 -11.47 2.25
CA LEU A 298 11.99 -11.44 3.64
C LEU A 298 11.20 -12.71 3.98
N THR A 299 10.36 -13.19 3.05
CA THR A 299 9.62 -14.45 3.22
C THR A 299 10.57 -15.65 3.27
N LEU A 300 11.64 -15.65 2.46
CA LEU A 300 12.68 -16.67 2.54
C LEU A 300 13.37 -16.66 3.92
N CYS A 301 13.66 -15.48 4.48
CA CYS A 301 14.20 -15.37 5.84
C CYS A 301 13.24 -15.96 6.89
N ASP A 302 11.95 -15.61 6.83
CA ASP A 302 10.92 -16.13 7.74
C ASP A 302 10.92 -17.67 7.74
N LEU A 303 10.80 -18.28 6.54
CA LEU A 303 10.78 -19.72 6.37
C LEU A 303 12.10 -20.37 6.82
N ALA A 304 13.24 -19.76 6.45
CA ALA A 304 14.55 -20.28 6.82
C ALA A 304 14.76 -20.29 8.35
N ILE A 305 14.27 -19.27 9.06
CA ILE A 305 14.30 -19.22 10.52
C ILE A 305 13.38 -20.29 11.12
N GLN A 306 12.14 -20.38 10.63
CA GLN A 306 11.15 -21.33 11.13
C GLN A 306 11.62 -22.79 11.00
N TYR A 307 12.23 -23.14 9.87
CA TYR A 307 12.70 -24.50 9.57
C TYR A 307 14.21 -24.70 9.78
N ARG A 308 14.89 -23.74 10.41
CA ARG A 308 16.33 -23.77 10.73
C ARG A 308 17.25 -24.05 9.52
N ARG A 309 16.92 -23.52 8.34
CA ARG A 309 17.74 -23.59 7.12
C ARG A 309 18.73 -22.43 7.07
N ILE A 310 19.83 -22.55 7.83
CA ILE A 310 20.81 -21.47 8.01
C ILE A 310 21.46 -21.05 6.67
N ASP A 311 21.69 -22.01 5.77
CA ASP A 311 22.20 -21.79 4.42
C ASP A 311 21.33 -20.81 3.61
N LYS A 312 20.01 -21.01 3.64
CA LYS A 312 19.05 -20.16 2.94
C LYS A 312 18.90 -18.79 3.59
N LEU A 313 18.97 -18.74 4.92
CA LEU A 313 18.95 -17.48 5.66
C LEU A 313 20.16 -16.62 5.33
N GLU A 314 21.36 -17.22 5.30
CA GLU A 314 22.60 -16.53 4.94
C GLU A 314 22.56 -15.98 3.51
N TYR A 315 22.10 -16.79 2.54
CA TYR A 315 21.91 -16.35 1.16
C TYR A 315 20.97 -15.13 1.05
N ALA A 316 19.82 -15.17 1.71
CA ALA A 316 18.87 -14.06 1.67
C ALA A 316 19.43 -12.78 2.30
N LEU A 317 20.18 -12.92 3.42
CA LEU A 317 20.78 -11.80 4.12
C LEU A 317 21.91 -11.12 3.34
N ASP A 318 22.75 -11.87 2.62
CA ASP A 318 23.81 -11.28 1.78
C ASP A 318 23.23 -10.37 0.68
N ILE A 319 22.10 -10.78 0.08
CA ILE A 319 21.40 -9.96 -0.92
C ILE A 319 20.74 -8.74 -0.28
N LEU A 320 20.08 -8.91 0.87
CA LEU A 320 19.44 -7.79 1.58
C LEU A 320 20.47 -6.77 2.09
N GLU A 321 21.64 -7.21 2.55
CA GLU A 321 22.71 -6.32 2.99
C GLU A 321 23.24 -5.41 1.87
N ARG A 322 23.25 -5.91 0.63
CA ARG A 322 23.68 -5.13 -0.55
C ARG A 322 22.60 -4.22 -1.12
N THR A 323 21.32 -4.56 -0.92
CA THR A 323 20.18 -3.90 -1.58
C THR A 323 19.33 -3.05 -0.64
N ASP A 324 19.40 -3.28 0.67
CA ASP A 324 18.62 -2.53 1.66
C ASP A 324 19.34 -1.28 2.17
N SER A 325 18.57 -0.35 2.72
CA SER A 325 19.11 0.90 3.27
C SER A 325 18.36 1.32 4.53
N PRO A 326 18.99 2.09 5.44
CA PRO A 326 18.34 2.57 6.67
C PRO A 326 17.07 3.41 6.44
N LYS A 327 16.85 3.90 5.20
CA LYS A 327 15.64 4.65 4.81
C LYS A 327 14.51 3.75 4.31
N SER A 328 14.78 2.47 4.06
CA SER A 328 13.78 1.50 3.58
C SER A 328 12.83 1.10 4.70
N GLN A 329 11.58 0.81 4.34
CA GLN A 329 10.58 0.26 5.27
C GLN A 329 10.92 -1.17 5.71
N THR A 330 11.68 -1.90 4.90
CA THR A 330 12.09 -3.29 5.18
C THR A 330 13.30 -3.40 6.10
N TYR A 331 14.01 -2.29 6.34
CA TYR A 331 15.29 -2.30 7.03
C TYR A 331 15.21 -2.88 8.45
N GLY A 332 14.17 -2.51 9.21
CA GLY A 332 13.97 -3.05 10.55
C GLY A 332 13.79 -4.58 10.55
N SER A 333 13.07 -5.13 9.56
CA SER A 333 12.93 -6.58 9.41
C SER A 333 14.25 -7.25 9.03
N PHE A 334 15.01 -6.66 8.11
CA PHE A 334 16.36 -7.13 7.75
C PHE A 334 17.27 -7.21 8.99
N ILE A 335 17.32 -6.15 9.81
CA ILE A 335 18.15 -6.13 11.03
C ILE A 335 17.72 -7.21 12.02
N ARG A 336 16.41 -7.43 12.20
CA ARG A 336 15.88 -8.51 13.04
C ARG A 336 16.32 -9.89 12.54
N PHE A 337 16.22 -10.15 11.24
CA PHE A 337 16.69 -11.42 10.65
C PHE A 337 18.20 -11.60 10.79
N LYS A 338 18.98 -10.53 10.59
CA LYS A 338 20.43 -10.55 10.78
C LYS A 338 20.81 -10.86 12.23
N ALA A 339 20.11 -10.29 13.21
CA ALA A 339 20.31 -10.60 14.62
C ALA A 339 19.96 -12.06 14.97
N ILE A 340 18.89 -12.62 14.39
CA ILE A 340 18.55 -14.04 14.55
C ILE A 340 19.64 -14.93 13.95
N TRP A 341 20.11 -14.64 12.74
CA TRP A 341 21.21 -15.37 12.09
C TRP A 341 22.50 -15.33 12.91
N LEU A 342 22.89 -14.15 13.43
CA LEU A 342 24.04 -14.01 14.33
C LEU A 342 23.88 -14.89 15.57
N THR A 343 22.68 -14.95 16.14
CA THR A 343 22.41 -15.79 17.30
C THR A 343 22.49 -17.29 16.97
N LEU A 344 21.94 -17.71 15.83
CA LEU A 344 22.02 -19.09 15.33
C LEU A 344 23.46 -19.53 15.02
N THR A 345 24.34 -18.59 14.69
CA THR A 345 25.76 -18.82 14.40
C THR A 345 26.67 -18.59 15.62
N SER A 346 26.10 -18.61 16.83
CA SER A 346 26.81 -18.46 18.12
C SER A 346 27.48 -17.09 18.33
N ARG A 347 26.98 -16.04 17.68
CA ARG A 347 27.46 -14.66 17.79
C ARG A 347 26.40 -13.76 18.47
N PHE A 348 25.96 -14.17 19.66
CA PHE A 348 24.87 -13.47 20.36
C PHE A 348 25.23 -12.03 20.75
N ASP A 349 26.46 -11.77 21.18
CA ASP A 349 26.88 -10.41 21.56
C ASP A 349 26.85 -9.44 20.36
N ASP A 350 27.23 -9.92 19.18
CA ASP A 350 27.12 -9.15 17.94
C ASP A 350 25.64 -8.87 17.58
N ALA A 351 24.76 -9.85 17.83
CA ALA A 351 23.31 -9.70 17.63
C ALA A 351 22.71 -8.64 18.56
N VAL A 352 23.16 -8.59 19.82
CA VAL A 352 22.75 -7.54 20.78
C VAL A 352 23.24 -6.17 20.33
N CYS A 353 24.49 -6.07 19.88
CA CYS A 353 25.09 -4.83 19.42
C CYS A 353 24.33 -4.23 18.22
N ILE A 354 24.05 -5.04 17.19
CA ILE A 354 23.33 -4.55 16.00
C ILE A 354 21.89 -4.13 16.33
N CYS A 355 21.19 -4.86 17.20
CA CYS A 355 19.84 -4.47 17.64
C CYS A 355 19.82 -3.09 18.31
N LYS A 356 20.77 -2.83 19.21
CA LYS A 356 20.84 -1.56 19.95
C LYS A 356 21.22 -0.38 19.06
N ASN A 357 22.02 -0.61 18.03
CA ASN A 357 22.52 0.44 17.14
C ASN A 357 21.57 0.76 15.99
N GLU A 358 20.94 -0.26 15.39
CA GLU A 358 20.23 -0.11 14.11
C GLU A 358 18.70 -0.06 14.25
N LEU A 359 18.11 -0.66 15.31
CA LEU A 359 16.65 -0.64 15.55
C LEU A 359 16.21 0.64 16.28
N THR A 360 16.66 1.79 15.79
CA THR A 360 16.39 3.11 16.38
C THR A 360 14.92 3.52 16.39
N GLU A 361 14.07 2.85 15.61
CA GLU A 361 12.62 3.05 15.61
C GLU A 361 11.90 2.44 16.82
N LEU A 362 12.56 1.52 17.53
CA LEU A 362 12.01 0.84 18.69
C LEU A 362 12.38 1.58 19.97
N THR A 363 11.49 1.52 20.95
CA THR A 363 11.80 1.94 22.32
C THR A 363 12.83 1.00 22.94
N TYR A 364 13.54 1.48 23.95
CA TYR A 364 14.48 0.66 24.72
C TYR A 364 13.83 -0.64 25.22
N ALA A 365 12.59 -0.56 25.72
CA ALA A 365 11.86 -1.72 26.23
C ALA A 365 11.57 -2.77 25.13
N GLU A 366 11.16 -2.32 23.93
CA GLU A 366 10.91 -3.21 22.79
C GLU A 366 12.19 -3.88 22.29
N VAL A 367 13.32 -3.14 22.27
CA VAL A 367 14.64 -3.70 21.90
C VAL A 367 15.05 -4.78 22.91
N GLU A 368 14.94 -4.51 24.20
CA GLU A 368 15.27 -5.49 25.25
C GLU A 368 14.35 -6.71 25.21
N GLN A 369 13.04 -6.53 24.94
CA GLN A 369 12.12 -7.65 24.74
C GLN A 369 12.51 -8.50 23.52
N PHE A 370 12.94 -7.87 22.43
CA PHE A 370 13.43 -8.60 21.26
C PHE A 370 14.73 -9.35 21.55
N ILE A 371 15.68 -8.74 22.27
CA ILE A 371 16.91 -9.40 22.72
C ILE A 371 16.61 -10.61 23.59
N GLU A 372 15.63 -10.53 24.49
CA GLU A 372 15.21 -11.68 25.29
C GLU A 372 14.67 -12.81 24.41
N LYS A 373 13.84 -12.47 23.41
CA LYS A 373 13.36 -13.45 22.40
C LYS A 373 14.52 -14.08 21.64
N LEU A 374 15.60 -13.34 21.33
CA LEU A 374 16.75 -13.89 20.59
C LEU A 374 17.38 -15.09 21.31
N LYS A 375 17.35 -15.13 22.64
CA LYS A 375 17.93 -16.24 23.43
C LYS A 375 17.33 -17.60 23.08
N GLN A 376 16.08 -17.66 22.57
CA GLN A 376 15.46 -18.91 22.12
C GLN A 376 16.17 -19.55 20.92
N TYR A 377 16.93 -18.75 20.15
CA TYR A 377 17.69 -19.20 19.00
C TYR A 377 19.14 -19.56 19.33
N GLN A 378 19.59 -19.34 20.57
CA GLN A 378 20.93 -19.75 20.97
C GLN A 378 21.08 -21.27 20.82
N VAL A 379 22.21 -21.69 20.25
CA VAL A 379 22.58 -23.09 20.19
C VAL A 379 22.80 -23.55 21.62
N LYS A 380 22.00 -24.51 22.09
CA LYS A 380 22.25 -25.16 23.38
C LYS A 380 23.55 -25.96 23.22
N VAL A 381 24.61 -25.49 23.90
CA VAL A 381 25.91 -26.16 23.99
C VAL A 381 25.77 -27.47 24.75
#